data_AF-A0AAD9TVL2-F1
#
_entry.id   AF-A0AAD9TVL2-F1
#
_cell.length_a   1.000
_cell.length_b   1.000
_cell.length_c   1.000
_cell.angle_alpha   90.00
_cell.angle_beta   90.00
_cell.angle_gamma   90.00
#
_symmetry.space_group_name_H-M   'P 1'
#
loop_
_entity.id
_entity.type
_entity.pdbx_description
1 polymer ?
#
loop_
_entity_poly.entity_id
_entity_poly.type
_entity_poly.pdbx_seq_one_letter_code
_entity_poly.pdbx_strand_id
1 'polypeptide(L)'
;MTRVGGNLSEKSSSLEEPEAASVGWGSRSDLCGMSASQVSDVGWQWFKDPRLDCLGSRGIFQSCKTPPLVEVDKETAKENYLLWRIEIGVAEGSTEIPKGEAMLLEYNLAGLNAINSGKGCYVGQELIARTHHRGVIRKRLLP
;
A
#
# COMPACT_ATOMS: atom_id res chain seq x y z
N MET A 1 15.10 -5.35 -14.18
CA MET A 1 14.09 -4.98 -13.16
C MET A 1 14.61 -5.51 -11.83
N THR A 2 14.95 -4.66 -10.86
CA THR A 2 15.64 -5.08 -9.65
C THR A 2 14.65 -5.62 -8.62
N ARG A 3 14.93 -6.77 -8.03
CA ARG A 3 14.04 -7.40 -7.03
C ARG A 3 14.36 -6.90 -5.63
N VAL A 4 13.32 -6.57 -4.89
CA VAL A 4 13.36 -6.23 -3.47
C VAL A 4 12.45 -7.21 -2.74
N GLY A 5 13.04 -8.15 -2.00
CA GLY A 5 12.32 -9.13 -1.19
C GLY A 5 12.77 -9.03 0.25
N GLY A 6 11.83 -9.01 1.19
CA GLY A 6 12.14 -9.19 2.61
C GLY A 6 12.00 -10.65 2.99
N ASN A 7 13.00 -11.22 3.67
CA ASN A 7 12.78 -12.44 4.44
C ASN A 7 11.93 -12.08 5.66
N LEU A 8 10.72 -12.64 5.75
CA LEU A 8 9.96 -12.66 6.99
C LEU A 8 10.63 -13.68 7.92
N SER A 9 11.57 -13.21 8.74
CA SER A 9 12.03 -13.97 9.90
C SER A 9 10.84 -14.18 10.82
N GLU A 10 10.42 -15.42 10.99
CA GLU A 10 9.46 -15.82 12.02
C GLU A 10 10.01 -15.35 13.38
N LYS A 11 9.32 -14.39 13.99
CA LYS A 11 9.48 -14.13 15.41
C LYS A 11 8.08 -13.95 15.99
N SER A 12 7.56 -15.05 16.52
CA SER A 12 6.35 -15.08 17.33
C SER A 12 6.58 -14.23 18.59
N SER A 13 5.83 -13.14 18.72
CA SER A 13 5.60 -12.50 20.01
C SER A 13 4.10 -12.40 20.21
N SER A 14 3.57 -13.30 21.04
CA SER A 14 2.23 -13.27 21.58
C SER A 14 2.07 -12.03 22.47
N LEU A 15 1.30 -11.05 22.01
CA LEU A 15 0.66 -10.05 22.85
C LEU A 15 -0.79 -9.94 22.38
N GLU A 16 -1.71 -10.31 23.26
CA GLU A 16 -3.15 -10.31 23.01
C GLU A 16 -3.66 -8.87 22.91
N GLU A 17 -4.36 -8.56 21.81
CA GLU A 17 -5.21 -7.37 21.70
C GLU A 17 -6.64 -7.74 22.14
N PRO A 18 -7.30 -6.91 22.98
CA PRO A 18 -8.62 -7.21 23.49
C PRO A 18 -9.69 -7.13 22.40
N GLU A 19 -10.60 -8.09 22.47
CA GLU A 19 -11.77 -8.32 21.62
C GLU A 19 -12.62 -7.05 21.45
N ALA A 20 -12.49 -6.36 20.32
CA ALA A 20 -13.36 -5.25 19.97
C ALA A 20 -14.75 -5.81 19.62
N ALA A 21 -15.71 -5.52 20.50
CA ALA A 21 -17.09 -5.93 20.44
C ALA A 21 -17.71 -5.80 19.04
N SER A 22 -18.35 -6.87 18.62
CA SER A 22 -19.11 -7.05 17.39
C SER A 22 -20.20 -5.99 17.22
N VAL A 23 -19.90 -4.88 16.56
CA VAL A 23 -20.91 -3.95 16.06
C VAL A 23 -21.35 -4.44 14.68
N GLY A 24 -22.53 -5.06 14.64
CA GLY A 24 -23.11 -5.67 13.44
C GLY A 24 -23.25 -4.69 12.29
N TRP A 25 -22.51 -4.96 11.21
CA TRP A 25 -22.76 -4.41 9.89
C TRP A 25 -23.29 -5.54 9.02
N GLY A 26 -24.39 -5.26 8.32
CA GLY A 26 -25.22 -6.25 7.64
C GLY A 26 -24.44 -7.25 6.79
N SER A 27 -24.95 -8.47 6.77
CA SER A 27 -24.47 -9.62 6.00
C SER A 27 -24.49 -9.33 4.50
N ARG A 28 -23.50 -8.59 4.01
CA ARG A 28 -23.14 -8.53 2.61
C ARG A 28 -21.74 -9.11 2.52
N SER A 29 -21.68 -10.37 2.11
CA SER A 29 -20.43 -11.04 1.82
C SER A 29 -19.72 -10.23 0.72
N ASP A 30 -18.68 -9.49 1.10
CA ASP A 30 -17.81 -8.84 0.12
C ASP A 30 -17.08 -9.93 -0.66
N LEU A 31 -17.61 -10.27 -1.85
CA LEU A 31 -16.99 -11.21 -2.79
C LEU A 31 -15.53 -10.82 -3.11
N CYS A 32 -15.18 -9.54 -2.96
CA CYS A 32 -13.83 -9.03 -3.17
C CYS A 32 -12.84 -9.46 -2.07
N GLY A 33 -13.29 -9.68 -0.83
CA GLY A 33 -12.43 -10.08 0.29
C GLY A 33 -12.10 -11.57 0.31
N MET A 34 -13.00 -12.42 -0.21
CA MET A 34 -12.80 -13.87 -0.32
C MET A 34 -11.81 -14.26 -1.43
N SER A 35 -11.62 -13.38 -2.43
CA SER A 35 -10.70 -13.66 -3.54
C SER A 35 -9.23 -13.58 -3.14
N ALA A 36 -8.88 -12.91 -2.04
CA ALA A 36 -7.50 -12.81 -1.57
C ALA A 36 -7.05 -14.05 -0.76
N SER A 37 -8.00 -14.81 -0.20
CA SER A 37 -7.75 -15.99 0.63
C SER A 37 -8.02 -17.32 -0.08
N GLN A 38 -8.71 -17.30 -1.23
CA GLN A 38 -8.67 -18.44 -2.14
C GLN A 38 -7.32 -18.48 -2.85
N VAL A 39 -6.44 -19.37 -2.39
CA VAL A 39 -5.28 -19.83 -3.15
C VAL A 39 -5.83 -20.58 -4.36
N SER A 40 -6.22 -19.82 -5.38
CA SER A 40 -6.28 -20.36 -6.73
C SER A 40 -4.85 -20.77 -7.08
N ASP A 41 -4.67 -21.89 -7.77
CA ASP A 41 -3.38 -22.39 -8.28
C ASP A 41 -2.75 -21.46 -9.34
N VAL A 42 -3.17 -20.20 -9.34
CA VAL A 42 -2.69 -19.13 -10.18
C VAL A 42 -1.26 -18.87 -9.75
N GLY A 43 -0.35 -18.99 -10.72
CA GLY A 43 1.06 -18.72 -10.52
C GLY A 43 1.32 -17.27 -10.09
N TRP A 44 2.54 -16.84 -10.35
CA TRP A 44 2.96 -15.47 -10.06
C TRP A 44 2.23 -14.46 -10.95
N GLN A 45 1.97 -13.27 -10.41
CA GLN A 45 1.35 -12.17 -11.14
C GLN A 45 2.18 -10.89 -10.98
N TRP A 46 2.36 -10.14 -12.06
CA TRP A 46 2.97 -8.82 -12.03
C TRP A 46 1.97 -7.75 -12.41
N PHE A 47 2.02 -6.64 -11.67
CA PHE A 47 1.23 -5.45 -11.91
C PHE A 47 2.16 -4.24 -11.99
N LYS A 48 1.82 -3.25 -12.82
CA LYS A 48 2.51 -1.95 -12.75
C LYS A 48 2.26 -1.32 -11.38
N ASP A 49 3.26 -0.61 -10.85
CA ASP A 49 3.03 0.13 -9.61
C ASP A 49 2.00 1.25 -9.88
N PRO A 50 0.86 1.28 -9.16
CA PRO A 50 -0.22 2.23 -9.46
C PRO A 50 0.11 3.66 -9.05
N ARG A 51 1.18 3.89 -8.26
CA ARG A 51 1.52 5.20 -7.72
C ARG A 51 2.26 6.04 -8.76
N LEU A 52 3.31 5.48 -9.37
CA LEU A 52 4.13 6.11 -10.40
C LEU A 52 4.72 5.04 -11.32
N ASP A 53 4.79 5.33 -12.63
CA ASP A 53 5.39 4.41 -13.61
C ASP A 53 6.87 4.15 -13.35
N CYS A 54 7.59 5.13 -12.80
CA CYS A 54 9.02 5.00 -12.50
C CYS A 54 9.32 3.96 -11.44
N LEU A 55 8.37 3.64 -10.53
CA LEU A 55 8.52 2.61 -9.49
C LEU A 55 8.53 1.17 -10.04
N GLY A 56 8.26 0.99 -11.33
CA GLY A 56 8.36 -0.31 -11.99
C GLY A 56 7.13 -1.18 -11.80
N SER A 57 7.30 -2.35 -11.21
CA SER A 57 6.22 -3.36 -11.12
C SER A 57 6.25 -4.11 -9.80
N ARG A 58 5.06 -4.49 -9.34
CA ARG A 58 4.81 -5.26 -8.13
C ARG A 58 4.50 -6.69 -8.51
N GLY A 59 5.24 -7.63 -7.93
CA GLY A 59 5.00 -9.06 -8.11
C GLY A 59 4.35 -9.67 -6.88
N ILE A 60 3.35 -10.53 -7.09
CA ILE A 60 2.70 -11.31 -6.04
C ILE A 60 3.07 -12.78 -6.24
N PHE A 61 3.63 -13.39 -5.18
CA PHE A 61 4.17 -14.75 -5.20
C PHE A 61 3.77 -15.51 -3.93
N GLN A 62 3.71 -16.83 -4.04
CA GLN A 62 3.63 -17.69 -2.87
C GLN A 62 4.94 -17.59 -2.08
N SER A 63 4.85 -17.42 -0.76
CA SER A 63 6.02 -17.29 0.13
C SER A 63 6.98 -18.48 0.01
N CYS A 64 6.46 -19.68 -0.29
CA CYS A 64 7.23 -20.91 -0.43
C CYS A 64 7.90 -21.14 -1.79
N LYS A 65 7.66 -20.27 -2.79
CA LYS A 65 8.22 -20.42 -4.15
C LYS A 65 9.14 -19.26 -4.48
N THR A 66 10.32 -19.55 -5.00
CA THR A 66 11.20 -18.52 -5.55
C THR A 66 10.49 -17.84 -6.72
N PRO A 67 10.31 -16.51 -6.68
CA PRO A 67 9.81 -15.75 -7.81
C PRO A 67 10.62 -16.05 -9.06
N PRO A 68 9.97 -16.23 -10.22
CA PRO A 68 10.67 -16.32 -11.50
C PRO A 68 11.50 -15.05 -11.67
N LEU A 69 12.80 -15.25 -11.92
CA LEU A 69 13.70 -14.15 -12.21
C LEU A 69 13.19 -13.41 -13.45
N VAL A 70 12.87 -12.13 -13.28
CA VAL A 70 12.90 -11.20 -14.41
C VAL A 70 14.37 -11.12 -14.79
N GLU A 71 14.70 -11.49 -16.02
CA GLU A 71 16.08 -11.45 -16.56
C GLU A 71 16.81 -10.19 -16.06
N VAL A 72 17.98 -10.39 -15.45
CA VAL A 72 18.87 -9.47 -14.72
C VAL A 72 19.00 -9.85 -13.23
N ASP A 73 19.96 -10.73 -12.97
CA ASP A 73 20.44 -11.27 -11.68
C ASP A 73 20.99 -10.21 -10.69
N LYS A 74 20.20 -9.20 -10.34
CA LYS A 74 20.58 -8.25 -9.30
C LYS A 74 19.44 -8.14 -8.29
N GLU A 75 19.46 -9.04 -7.31
CA GLU A 75 18.79 -8.78 -6.05
C GLU A 75 19.43 -7.54 -5.42
N THR A 76 18.62 -6.67 -4.84
CA THR A 76 19.11 -5.46 -4.20
C THR A 76 18.54 -5.33 -2.81
N ALA A 77 19.36 -4.78 -1.93
CA ALA A 77 19.01 -4.51 -0.55
C ALA A 77 17.76 -3.64 -0.46
N LYS A 78 16.92 -3.90 0.55
CA LYS A 78 15.67 -3.16 0.79
C LYS A 78 15.91 -1.67 1.02
N GLU A 79 17.07 -1.35 1.59
CA GLU A 79 17.52 0.00 1.89
C GLU A 79 17.67 0.84 0.61
N ASN A 80 18.14 0.26 -0.49
CA ASN A 80 18.26 0.98 -1.76
C ASN A 80 16.90 1.33 -2.36
N TYR A 81 15.90 0.43 -2.21
CA TYR A 81 14.53 0.73 -2.62
C TYR A 81 13.90 1.80 -1.73
N LEU A 82 14.15 1.77 -0.43
CA LEU A 82 13.72 2.82 0.48
C LEU A 82 14.32 4.18 0.09
N LEU A 83 15.63 4.25 -0.11
CA LEU A 83 16.33 5.48 -0.51
C LEU A 83 15.77 6.02 -1.83
N TRP A 84 15.56 5.14 -2.82
CA TRP A 84 14.98 5.54 -4.09
C TRP A 84 13.55 6.09 -3.95
N ARG A 85 12.71 5.46 -3.13
CA ARG A 85 11.36 5.96 -2.83
C ARG A 85 11.38 7.34 -2.16
N ILE A 86 12.30 7.55 -1.22
CA ILE A 86 12.47 8.83 -0.54
C ILE A 86 12.87 9.91 -1.54
N GLU A 87 13.84 9.62 -2.42
CA GLU A 87 14.33 10.56 -3.45
C GLU A 87 13.21 11.01 -4.40
N ILE A 88 12.27 10.13 -4.73
CA ILE A 88 11.11 10.47 -5.57
C ILE A 88 9.88 10.94 -4.76
N GLY A 89 10.00 11.09 -3.43
CA GLY A 89 8.96 11.64 -2.56
C GLY A 89 7.75 10.72 -2.34
N VAL A 90 7.93 9.40 -2.39
CA VAL A 90 6.85 8.42 -2.24
C VAL A 90 6.91 7.72 -0.89
N ALA A 91 5.99 8.08 0.02
CA ALA A 91 5.86 7.43 1.32
C ALA A 91 5.22 6.01 1.24
N GLU A 92 5.67 5.08 2.10
CA GLU A 92 5.03 3.79 2.39
C GLU A 92 4.95 3.54 3.90
N GLY A 93 3.86 2.88 4.28
CA GLY A 93 3.76 2.23 5.57
C GLY A 93 3.56 3.20 6.73
N SER A 94 3.38 2.63 7.91
CA SER A 94 3.03 3.40 9.11
C SER A 94 4.19 4.21 9.69
N THR A 95 5.43 3.84 9.37
CA THR A 95 6.63 4.57 9.81
C THR A 95 6.73 5.93 9.12
N GLU A 96 6.37 5.99 7.84
CA GLU A 96 6.43 7.21 7.03
C GLU A 96 5.09 7.96 7.05
N ILE A 97 3.96 7.25 7.24
CA ILE A 97 2.60 7.81 7.28
C ILE A 97 1.94 7.48 8.64
N PRO A 98 2.00 8.39 9.63
CA PRO A 98 1.42 8.17 10.95
C PRO A 98 -0.09 7.95 10.90
N LYS A 99 -0.57 6.85 11.48
CA LYS A 99 -2.00 6.52 11.54
C LYS A 99 -2.76 7.52 12.41
N GLY A 100 -3.94 7.95 11.95
CA GLY A 100 -4.82 8.84 12.71
C GLY A 100 -4.44 10.33 12.67
N GLU A 101 -3.18 10.66 12.36
CA GLU A 101 -2.69 12.04 12.31
C GLU A 101 -2.41 12.53 10.88
N ALA A 102 -2.01 11.63 9.98
CA ALA A 102 -1.66 12.00 8.61
C ALA A 102 -2.88 12.46 7.79
N MET A 103 -2.82 13.68 7.26
CA MET A 103 -3.79 14.15 6.27
C MET A 103 -3.37 13.71 4.87
N LEU A 104 -4.17 12.87 4.20
CA LEU A 104 -3.81 12.19 2.95
C LEU A 104 -3.29 13.14 1.84
N LEU A 105 -3.86 14.35 1.74
CA LEU A 105 -3.47 15.35 0.76
C LEU A 105 -2.06 15.93 0.99
N GLU A 106 -1.59 15.93 2.24
CA GLU A 106 -0.23 16.37 2.59
C GLU A 106 0.81 15.34 2.15
N TYR A 107 0.45 14.05 2.08
CA TYR A 107 1.33 12.96 1.62
C TYR A 107 1.24 12.71 0.12
N ASN A 108 0.78 13.69 -0.66
CA ASN A 108 0.64 13.63 -2.12
C ASN A 108 -0.23 12.47 -2.64
N LEU A 109 -1.06 11.85 -1.80
CA LEU A 109 -1.84 10.66 -2.17
C LEU A 109 -2.88 10.92 -3.26
N ALA A 110 -3.34 12.17 -3.41
CA ALA A 110 -4.16 12.57 -4.56
C ALA A 110 -3.40 12.47 -5.90
N GLY A 111 -2.10 12.76 -5.92
CA GLY A 111 -1.24 12.64 -7.10
C GLY A 111 -0.70 11.23 -7.33
N LEU A 112 -0.75 10.36 -6.30
CA LEU A 112 -0.32 8.97 -6.38
C LEU A 112 -1.50 8.00 -6.63
N ASN A 113 -2.56 8.49 -7.28
CA ASN A 113 -3.75 7.73 -7.68
C ASN A 113 -4.50 7.04 -6.51
N ALA A 114 -4.35 7.51 -5.27
CA ALA A 114 -4.98 6.88 -4.10
C ALA A 114 -6.37 7.45 -3.76
N ILE A 115 -6.70 8.64 -4.26
CA ILE A 115 -7.98 9.32 -4.01
C ILE A 115 -8.73 9.49 -5.33
N ASN A 116 -9.99 9.09 -5.34
CA ASN A 116 -10.90 9.31 -6.46
C ASN A 116 -12.11 10.08 -5.93
N SER A 117 -12.36 11.27 -6.48
CA SER A 117 -13.49 12.14 -6.10
C SER A 117 -14.80 11.77 -6.80
N GLY A 118 -14.76 10.94 -7.84
CA GLY A 118 -15.92 10.49 -8.62
C GLY A 118 -16.48 9.13 -8.21
N LYS A 119 -15.87 8.44 -7.23
CA LYS A 119 -16.44 7.22 -6.65
C LYS A 119 -17.52 7.55 -5.61
N GLY A 120 -18.29 6.53 -5.21
CA GLY A 120 -19.33 6.66 -4.17
C GLY A 120 -18.79 7.04 -2.79
N CYS A 121 -19.68 7.15 -1.81
CA CYS A 121 -19.36 7.60 -0.46
C CYS A 121 -18.34 6.68 0.24
N TYR A 122 -17.27 7.25 0.81
CA TYR A 122 -16.30 6.54 1.64
C TYR A 122 -15.94 7.32 2.92
N VAL A 123 -15.45 6.61 3.93
CA VAL A 123 -15.10 7.20 5.24
C VAL A 123 -14.05 8.30 5.08
N GLY A 124 -14.32 9.47 5.66
CA GLY A 124 -13.41 10.63 5.60
C GLY A 124 -13.48 11.44 4.29
N GLN A 125 -14.37 11.10 3.35
CA GLN A 125 -14.50 11.81 2.08
C GLN A 125 -14.81 13.29 2.26
N GLU A 126 -15.70 13.65 3.19
CA GLU A 126 -16.08 15.07 3.39
C GLU A 126 -14.88 15.92 3.78
N LEU A 127 -14.02 15.42 4.69
CA LEU A 127 -12.81 16.12 5.11
C LEU A 127 -11.83 16.31 3.94
N ILE A 128 -11.61 15.24 3.16
CA ILE A 128 -10.73 15.28 1.99
C ILE A 128 -11.26 16.26 0.94
N ALA A 129 -12.54 16.18 0.61
CA ALA A 129 -13.17 17.08 -0.36
C ALA A 129 -13.11 18.53 0.11
N ARG A 130 -13.45 18.80 1.37
CA ARG A 130 -13.39 20.15 1.96
C ARG A 130 -11.99 20.73 1.86
N THR A 131 -10.97 19.97 2.22
CA THR A 131 -9.57 20.43 2.16
C THR A 131 -9.12 20.64 0.71
N HIS A 132 -9.47 19.73 -0.20
CA HIS A 132 -9.15 19.84 -1.62
C HIS A 132 -9.77 21.09 -2.27
N HIS A 133 -11.04 21.40 -1.95
CA HIS A 133 -11.75 22.54 -2.53
C HIS A 133 -11.45 23.88 -1.85
N ARG A 134 -10.98 23.88 -0.59
CA ARG A 134 -10.66 25.10 0.16
C ARG A 134 -9.38 25.80 -0.29
N GLY A 135 -8.61 25.20 -1.21
CA GLY A 135 -7.49 25.83 -1.89
C GLY A 135 -6.18 25.05 -1.74
N VAL A 136 -5.07 25.78 -1.64
CA VAL A 136 -3.72 25.22 -1.69
C VAL A 136 -3.37 24.43 -0.42
N ILE A 137 -2.94 23.19 -0.60
CA ILE A 137 -2.34 22.37 0.46
C ILE A 137 -1.02 23.00 0.89
N ARG A 138 -0.95 23.48 2.14
CA ARG A 138 0.19 24.27 2.67
C ARG A 138 1.34 23.42 3.20
N LYS A 139 1.09 22.17 3.57
CA LYS A 139 2.10 21.23 4.05
C LYS A 139 2.14 20.03 3.11
N ARG A 140 3.32 19.67 2.63
CA ARG A 140 3.51 18.50 1.76
C ARG A 140 4.73 17.72 2.17
N LEU A 141 4.66 16.41 1.98
CA LEU A 141 5.83 15.54 1.98
C LEU A 141 6.69 15.88 0.76
N LEU A 142 7.97 16.14 0.98
CA LEU A 142 8.98 16.41 -0.02
C LEU A 142 10.19 15.50 0.23
N PRO A 143 10.96 15.14 -0.82
CA PRO A 143 12.29 14.56 -0.68
C PRO A 143 13.25 15.48 0.09
#